data_AF-A0A146KKE2-F1
#
_entry.id   AF-A0A146KKE2-F1
#
_cell.length_a   1.000
_cell.length_b   1.000
_cell.length_c   1.000
_cell.angle_alpha   90.00
_cell.angle_beta   90.00
_cell.angle_gamma   90.00
#
_symmetry.space_group_name_H-M   'P 1'
#
loop_
_entity.id
_entity.type
_entity.pdbx_description
1 polymer ?
#
loop_
_entity_poly.entity_id
_entity_poly.type
_entity_poly.pdbx_seq_one_letter_code
_entity_poly.pdbx_strand_id
1 'polypeptide(L)'
;LIELNDPYCLLATSGTLSPIENIKLEYGFDFKNIRQFPHICKKENIQVSCINIYKDYRLIGTLKKRYDSDYQEAVVKVIRNVKLKNGGVLVFFNSYEIMNQFKS
;
A
#
# COMPACT_ATOMS: atom_id res chain seq x y z
N LEU A 1 23.91 -30.28 12.82
CA LEU A 1 22.56 -29.68 12.80
C LEU A 1 22.45 -28.88 14.08
N ILE A 2 22.39 -27.55 13.98
CA ILE A 2 22.21 -26.69 15.15
C ILE A 2 20.73 -26.83 15.53
N GLU A 3 20.44 -27.50 16.64
CA GLU A 3 19.12 -27.42 17.26
C GLU A 3 18.93 -25.96 17.70
N LEU A 4 18.09 -25.23 16.97
CA LEU A 4 17.61 -23.94 17.41
C LEU A 4 16.69 -24.20 18.61
N ASN A 5 17.21 -23.97 19.80
CA ASN A 5 16.43 -23.94 21.04
C ASN A 5 15.19 -23.07 20.85
N ASP A 6 14.03 -23.57 21.28
CA ASP A 6 12.78 -22.81 21.27
C ASP A 6 12.99 -21.45 21.97
N PRO A 7 12.68 -20.32 21.30
CA PRO A 7 12.92 -19.01 21.88
C PRO A 7 12.02 -18.80 23.10
N TYR A 8 12.61 -18.37 24.21
CA TYR A 8 11.87 -18.03 25.43
C TYR A 8 10.85 -16.91 25.23
N CYS A 9 11.14 -15.97 24.31
CA CYS A 9 10.26 -14.86 23.97
C CYS A 9 10.49 -14.41 22.52
N LEU A 10 9.40 -14.13 21.79
CA LEU A 10 9.43 -13.53 20.46
C LEU A 10 8.84 -12.13 20.53
N LEU A 11 9.60 -11.15 20.03
CA LEU A 11 9.14 -9.78 19.85
C LEU A 11 8.96 -9.50 18.36
N ALA A 12 7.73 -9.19 17.95
CA ALA A 12 7.42 -8.78 16.59
C ALA A 12 7.24 -7.25 16.55
N THR A 13 8.08 -6.57 15.77
CA THR A 13 8.04 -5.12 15.62
C THR A 13 8.02 -4.72 14.15
N SER A 14 7.19 -3.75 13.78
CA SER A 14 7.12 -3.20 12.42
C SER A 14 6.40 -1.86 12.45
N GLY A 15 6.71 -0.99 11.48
CA GLY A 15 6.06 0.31 11.30
C GLY A 15 4.70 0.24 10.61
N THR A 16 4.29 -0.92 10.07
CA THR A 16 3.09 -1.05 9.22
C THR A 16 2.15 -2.19 9.61
N LEU A 17 2.39 -2.88 10.74
CA LEU A 17 1.49 -3.94 11.22
C LEU A 17 0.16 -3.32 11.69
N SER A 18 -0.84 -3.38 10.82
CA SER A 18 -2.20 -2.89 11.10
C SER A 18 -3.21 -3.56 10.16
N PRO A 19 -4.40 -3.97 10.64
CA PRO A 19 -4.78 -4.10 12.05
C PRO A 19 -4.11 -5.33 12.69
N ILE A 20 -3.79 -5.27 13.98
CA ILE A 20 -3.04 -6.33 14.68
C ILE A 20 -3.87 -7.61 14.85
N GLU A 21 -5.19 -7.45 14.84
CA GLU A 21 -6.18 -8.52 14.93
C GLU A 21 -6.05 -9.51 13.76
N ASN A 22 -5.79 -9.02 12.55
CA ASN A 22 -5.62 -9.88 11.38
C ASN A 22 -4.37 -10.77 11.51
N ILE A 23 -3.30 -10.22 12.08
CA ILE A 23 -2.02 -10.93 12.25
C ILE A 23 -2.20 -12.05 13.29
N LYS A 24 -2.95 -11.83 14.36
CA LYS A 24 -3.27 -12.88 15.34
C LYS A 24 -3.99 -14.06 14.68
N LEU A 25 -5.00 -13.76 13.86
CA LEU A 25 -5.78 -14.77 13.16
C LEU A 25 -4.91 -15.56 12.17
N GLU A 26 -4.02 -14.88 11.45
CA GLU A 26 -3.16 -15.51 10.43
C GLU A 26 -2.12 -16.44 11.04
N TYR A 27 -1.47 -16.03 12.13
CA TYR A 27 -0.40 -16.81 12.75
C TYR A 27 -0.89 -17.77 13.86
N GLY A 28 -2.14 -17.66 14.29
CA GLY A 28 -2.69 -18.50 15.36
C GLY A 28 -2.06 -18.27 16.74
N PHE A 29 -1.35 -17.15 16.93
CA PHE A 29 -0.73 -16.78 18.20
C PHE A 29 -1.42 -15.57 18.82
N ASP A 30 -1.67 -15.67 20.12
CA ASP A 30 -2.11 -14.53 20.91
C ASP A 30 -0.91 -13.71 21.42
N PHE A 31 -0.72 -12.53 20.85
CA PHE A 31 0.24 -11.55 21.37
C PHE A 31 -0.19 -11.09 22.77
N LYS A 32 0.56 -11.50 23.79
CA LYS A 32 0.34 -11.08 25.19
C LYS A 32 0.45 -9.57 25.39
N ASN A 33 1.39 -8.94 24.68
CA ASN A 33 1.66 -7.52 24.76
C ASN A 33 1.52 -6.89 23.37
N ILE A 34 0.63 -5.90 23.26
CA ILE A 34 0.41 -5.15 22.03
C ILE A 34 0.62 -3.67 22.33
N ARG A 35 1.45 -3.04 21.50
CA ARG A 35 1.75 -1.60 21.57
C ARG A 35 1.68 -1.02 20.17
N GLN A 36 0.84 0.00 20.00
CA GLN A 36 0.83 0.86 18.83
C GLN A 36 1.29 2.24 19.27
N PHE A 37 2.26 2.80 18.57
CA PHE A 37 2.79 4.12 18.86
C PHE A 37 2.19 5.14 17.88
N PRO A 38 1.90 6.37 18.34
CA PRO A 38 1.45 7.42 17.43
C PRO A 38 2.52 7.71 16.38
N HIS A 39 2.08 8.11 15.19
CA HIS A 39 3.00 8.51 14.13
C HIS A 39 3.79 9.76 14.55
N ILE A 40 5.10 9.74 14.39
CA ILE A 40 5.99 10.85 14.82
C ILE A 40 5.78 12.10 13.94
N CYS A 41 5.45 11.90 12.66
CA CYS A 41 5.22 13.02 11.75
C CYS A 41 3.85 13.67 12.02
N LYS A 42 3.86 15.00 12.10
CA LYS A 42 2.66 15.82 12.26
C LYS A 42 1.74 15.69 11.05
N LYS A 43 0.43 15.84 11.27
CA LYS A 43 -0.58 15.72 10.19
C LYS A 43 -0.36 16.75 9.08
N GLU A 44 0.12 17.94 9.43
CA GLU A 44 0.41 19.01 8.47
C GLU A 44 1.53 18.65 7.48
N ASN A 45 2.41 17.71 7.85
CA ASN A 45 3.53 17.27 7.02
C ASN A 45 3.18 16.07 6.12
N ILE A 46 2.00 15.45 6.29
CA ILE A 46 1.57 14.27 5.52
C ILE A 46 0.12 14.44 5.09
N GLN A 47 -0.08 14.53 3.78
CA GLN A 47 -1.41 14.47 3.19
C GLN A 47 -1.69 13.07 2.64
N VAL A 48 -2.73 12.42 3.16
CA VAL A 48 -3.27 11.19 2.60
C VAL A 48 -4.57 11.53 1.88
N SER A 49 -4.72 11.07 0.64
CA SER A 49 -5.91 11.34 -0.17
C SER A 49 -6.25 10.14 -1.04
N CYS A 50 -7.54 9.88 -1.23
CA CYS A 50 -8.04 8.80 -2.07
C CYS A 50 -8.71 9.39 -3.31
N ILE A 51 -8.17 9.07 -4.49
CA ILE A 51 -8.71 9.55 -5.77
C ILE A 51 -9.45 8.39 -6.42
N ASN A 52 -10.78 8.44 -6.39
CA ASN A 52 -11.63 7.35 -6.88
C ASN A 52 -12.20 7.60 -8.28
N ILE A 53 -12.20 8.85 -8.76
CA ILE A 53 -12.83 9.28 -10.00
C ILE A 53 -11.95 10.32 -10.70
N TYR A 54 -11.87 10.25 -12.04
CA TYR A 54 -11.27 11.28 -12.88
C TYR A 54 -12.18 11.57 -14.09
N LYS A 55 -12.72 12.79 -14.19
CA LYS A 55 -13.61 13.24 -15.29
C LYS A 55 -14.65 12.18 -15.66
N ASP A 56 -15.43 11.75 -14.67
CA ASP A 56 -16.49 10.73 -14.74
C ASP A 56 -16.04 9.26 -14.85
N TYR A 57 -14.74 8.98 -15.02
CA TYR A 57 -14.23 7.61 -15.00
C TYR A 57 -13.88 7.16 -13.59
N ARG A 58 -14.44 6.00 -13.18
CA ARG A 58 -14.08 5.33 -11.93
C ARG A 58 -12.70 4.68 -12.04
N LEU A 59 -11.80 5.03 -11.11
CA LEU A 59 -10.44 4.52 -11.06
C LEU A 59 -10.39 3.18 -10.29
N ILE A 60 -11.08 2.16 -10.82
CA ILE A 60 -11.15 0.83 -10.19
C ILE A 60 -10.48 -0.21 -11.10
N GLY A 61 -9.25 -0.58 -10.75
CA GLY A 61 -8.43 -1.56 -11.47
C GLY A 61 -8.82 -3.02 -11.23
N THR A 62 -10.08 -3.39 -11.46
CA THR A 62 -10.48 -4.80 -11.41
C THR A 62 -9.79 -5.63 -12.51
N LEU A 63 -9.77 -6.96 -12.38
CA LEU A 63 -9.23 -7.85 -13.41
C LEU A 63 -9.83 -7.60 -14.81
N LYS A 64 -11.11 -7.20 -14.86
CA LYS A 64 -11.82 -6.92 -16.12
C LYS A 64 -11.51 -5.53 -16.71
N LYS A 65 -11.10 -4.58 -15.88
CA LYS A 65 -10.97 -3.15 -16.25
C LYS A 65 -9.52 -2.67 -16.34
N ARG A 66 -8.56 -3.40 -15.78
CA ARG A 66 -7.15 -2.97 -15.72
C ARG A 66 -6.44 -2.83 -17.07
N TYR A 67 -6.98 -3.41 -18.14
CA TYR A 67 -6.50 -3.30 -19.51
C TYR A 67 -7.37 -2.40 -20.40
N ASP A 68 -8.42 -1.81 -19.85
CA ASP A 68 -9.28 -0.87 -20.56
C ASP A 68 -8.48 0.42 -20.81
N SER A 69 -8.40 0.85 -22.08
CA SER A 69 -7.62 2.02 -22.50
C SER A 69 -8.05 3.29 -21.77
N ASP A 70 -9.35 3.45 -21.54
CA ASP A 70 -9.89 4.64 -20.89
C ASP A 70 -9.49 4.67 -19.42
N TYR A 71 -9.51 3.51 -18.76
CA TYR A 71 -9.04 3.37 -17.38
C TYR A 71 -7.55 3.70 -17.28
N GLN A 72 -6.72 3.14 -18.17
CA GLN A 72 -5.28 3.38 -18.17
C GLN A 72 -4.96 4.85 -18.44
N GLU A 73 -5.63 5.46 -19.41
CA GLU A 73 -5.44 6.87 -19.73
C GLU A 73 -5.84 7.77 -18.54
N ALA A 74 -6.95 7.47 -17.86
CA ALA A 74 -7.38 8.19 -16.67
C ALA A 74 -6.34 8.09 -15.53
N VAL A 75 -5.78 6.89 -15.28
CA VAL A 75 -4.71 6.69 -14.28
C VAL A 75 -3.45 7.50 -14.63
N VAL A 76 -3.00 7.48 -15.89
CA VAL A 76 -1.83 8.26 -16.33
C VAL A 76 -2.06 9.75 -16.14
N LYS A 77 -3.24 10.26 -16.50
CA LYS A 77 -3.60 11.68 -16.33
C LYS A 77 -3.57 12.07 -14.85
N VAL A 78 -4.07 11.24 -13.94
CA VAL A 78 -3.98 11.46 -12.49
C VAL A 78 -2.53 11.52 -12.01
N ILE A 79 -1.70 10.54 -12.39
CA ILE A 79 -0.28 10.50 -11.99
C ILE A 79 0.47 11.74 -12.49
N ARG A 80 0.26 12.15 -13.75
CA ARG A 80 0.87 13.36 -14.33
C ARG A 80 0.48 14.62 -13.57
N ASN A 81 -0.80 14.76 -13.20
CA ASN A 81 -1.28 15.91 -12.43
C ASN A 81 -0.66 15.98 -11.03
N VAL A 82 -0.37 14.84 -10.39
CA VAL A 82 0.34 14.80 -9.10
C VAL A 82 1.81 15.16 -9.27
N LYS A 83 2.48 14.65 -10.32
CA LYS A 83 3.89 14.95 -10.60
C LYS A 83 4.17 16.42 -10.85
N LEU A 84 3.29 17.11 -11.57
CA LEU A 84 3.47 18.55 -11.83
C LEU A 84 3.49 19.39 -10.54
N LYS A 85 2.97 18.87 -9.43
CA LYS A 85 2.92 19.60 -8.16
C LYS A 85 4.14 19.35 -7.27
N ASN A 86 4.85 18.23 -7.41
CA ASN A 86 5.86 17.77 -6.44
C ASN A 86 7.10 17.20 -7.17
N GLY A 87 8.32 17.50 -6.68
CA GLY A 87 9.63 17.22 -7.30
C GLY A 87 9.98 15.76 -7.68
N GLY A 88 9.02 14.84 -7.68
CA GLY A 88 9.09 13.46 -8.11
C GLY A 88 7.82 12.70 -7.70
N VAL A 89 7.51 11.58 -8.38
CA VAL A 89 6.40 10.68 -7.98
C VAL A 89 6.89 9.24 -8.03
N LEU A 90 6.70 8.54 -6.92
CA LEU A 90 6.83 7.09 -6.83
C LEU A 90 5.46 6.45 -7.02
N VAL A 91 5.34 5.53 -7.96
CA VAL A 91 4.08 4.83 -8.27
C VAL A 91 4.26 3.33 -8.03
N PHE A 92 3.38 2.76 -7.22
CA PHE A 92 3.29 1.32 -7.02
C PHE A 92 2.16 0.75 -7.90
N PHE A 93 2.46 -0.32 -8.63
CA PHE A 93 1.48 -1.09 -9.42
C PHE A 93 1.19 -2.42 -8.74
N ASN A 94 0.04 -3.01 -9.03
CA ASN A 94 -0.37 -4.32 -8.52
C ASN A 94 0.39 -5.50 -9.15
N SER A 95 1.01 -5.32 -10.32
CA SER A 95 1.91 -6.30 -10.93
C SER A 95 2.88 -5.64 -11.92
N TYR A 96 3.98 -6.33 -12.21
CA TYR A 96 4.93 -5.93 -13.26
C TYR A 96 4.32 -5.95 -14.66
N GLU A 97 3.38 -6.87 -14.90
CA GLU A 97 2.64 -6.93 -16.17
C GLU A 97 1.88 -5.63 -16.42
N ILE A 98 1.12 -5.16 -15.42
CA ILE A 98 0.38 -3.90 -15.53
C ILE A 98 1.35 -2.73 -15.65
N MET A 99 2.42 -2.70 -14.85
CA MET A 99 3.45 -1.66 -14.97
C MET A 99 4.02 -1.57 -16.40
N ASN A 100 4.26 -2.70 -17.06
CA ASN A 100 4.78 -2.72 -18.42
C ASN A 100 3.77 -2.21 -19.46
N GLN A 101 2.46 -2.29 -19.20
CA GLN A 101 1.45 -1.67 -20.07
C GLN A 101 1.51 -0.12 -20.02
N PHE A 102 2.00 0.45 -18.92
CA PHE A 102 2.16 1.90 -18.76
C PHE A 102 3.51 2.42 -19.28
N LYS A 103 4.43 1.54 -19.68
CA LYS A 103 5.68 1.91 -20.33
C LYS A 103 5.38 2.17 -21.81
N SER A 104 5.17 3.45 -22.13
CA SER A 104 5.25 3.96 -23.50
C SER A 104 6.56 4.71 -23.67
#